data_AF-A0A3D4PFD3-F1
#
_entry.id   AF-A0A3D4PFD3-F1
#
_cell.length_a   1.000
_cell.length_b   1.000
_cell.length_c   1.000
_cell.angle_alpha   90.00
_cell.angle_beta   90.00
_cell.angle_gamma   90.00
#
_symmetry.space_group_name_H-M   'P 1'
#
loop_
_entity.id
_entity.type
_entity.pdbx_description
1 polymer ?
#
loop_
_entity_poly.entity_id
_entity_poly.type
_entity_poly.pdbx_seq_one_letter_code
_entity_poly.pdbx_strand_id
1 'polypeptide(L)' 'MILAVGTSSELNRFQMIVGQVSDQDLMEVNGDATWQRVIVTNKKILGQTFGELGLHQRYDMNVTRLVRAGV' A
#
# COMPACT_ATOMS: atom_id res chain seq x y z
N MET A 1 -7.71 6.37 -13.57
CA MET A 1 -7.37 7.10 -12.33
C MET A 1 -6.30 6.30 -11.60
N ILE A 2 -5.46 6.93 -10.79
CA ILE A 2 -4.31 6.27 -10.14
C ILE A 2 -4.41 6.46 -8.63
N LEU A 3 -4.18 5.40 -7.87
CA LEU A 3 -3.97 5.47 -6.42
C LEU A 3 -2.46 5.51 -6.15
N ALA A 4 -1.98 6.56 -5.49
CA ALA A 4 -0.57 6.71 -5.14
C ALA A 4 -0.38 6.72 -3.63
N VAL A 5 0.66 6.04 -3.15
CA VAL A 5 1.08 6.04 -1.74
C VAL A 5 2.52 6.49 -1.65
N GLY A 6 2.80 7.45 -0.78
CA GLY A 6 4.14 7.98 -0.55
C GLY A 6 4.15 8.99 0.57
N THR A 7 5.31 9.58 0.85
CA THR A 7 5.38 10.72 1.77
C THR A 7 4.71 11.95 1.15
N SER A 8 4.32 12.91 1.99
CA SER A 8 3.72 14.16 1.51
C SER A 8 4.62 14.89 0.49
N SER A 9 5.93 14.93 0.73
CA SER A 9 6.88 15.58 -0.19
C SER A 9 7.01 14.86 -1.53
N GLU A 10 7.00 13.54 -1.54
CA GLU A 10 7.04 12.74 -2.78
C GLU A 10 5.74 12.86 -3.57
N LEU A 11 4.59 12.82 -2.89
CA LEU A 11 3.29 12.97 -3.54
C LEU A 11 3.11 14.38 -4.13
N ASN A 12 3.63 15.41 -3.48
CA ASN A 12 3.64 16.77 -4.04
C ASN A 12 4.51 16.84 -5.31
N ARG A 13 5.66 16.17 -5.34
CA ARG A 13 6.50 16.07 -6.54
C ARG A 13 5.82 15.28 -7.65
N PHE A 14 5.15 14.19 -7.30
CA PHE A 14 4.40 13.37 -8.23
C PHE A 14 3.29 14.16 -8.94
N GLN A 15 2.56 15.00 -8.19
CA GLN A 15 1.51 15.86 -8.76
C GLN A 15 2.03 16.85 -9.81
N MET A 16 3.26 17.35 -9.66
CA MET A 16 3.86 18.25 -10.67
C MET A 16 4.04 17.58 -12.05
N ILE A 17 4.11 16.25 -12.10
CA ILE A 17 4.31 15.48 -13.34
C ILE A 17 3.00 14.87 -13.83
N VAL A 18 2.21 14.29 -12.92
CA VAL A 18 1.05 13.46 -13.28
C VAL A 18 -0.26 14.26 -13.29
N GLY A 19 -0.34 15.34 -12.51
CA GLY A 19 -1.52 16.20 -12.43
C GLY A 19 -2.04 16.39 -10.99
N GLN A 20 -3.29 16.82 -10.87
CA GLN A 20 -3.89 17.18 -9.60
C GLN A 20 -4.46 15.96 -8.85
N VAL A 21 -4.61 16.10 -7.53
CA VAL A 21 -5.35 15.13 -6.70
C VAL A 21 -6.81 15.11 -7.15
N SER A 22 -7.38 13.91 -7.28
CA SER A 22 -8.80 13.75 -7.55
C SER A 22 -9.59 13.82 -6.25
N ASP A 23 -10.78 14.44 -6.30
CA ASP A 23 -11.74 14.45 -5.17
C ASP A 23 -12.38 13.07 -4.92
N GLN A 24 -12.15 12.09 -5.80
CA GLN A 24 -12.66 10.73 -5.66
C GLN A 24 -11.67 9.86 -4.89
N ASP A 25 -12.11 9.29 -3.78
CA ASP A 25 -11.34 8.26 -3.07
C ASP A 25 -11.52 6.90 -3.76
N LEU A 26 -10.48 6.42 -4.43
CA LEU A 26 -10.48 5.11 -5.10
C LEU A 26 -10.61 3.93 -4.12
N MET A 27 -10.44 4.16 -2.81
CA MET A 27 -10.62 3.14 -1.78
C MET A 27 -12.09 2.92 -1.40
N GLU A 28 -12.97 3.88 -1.72
CA GLU A 28 -14.42 3.82 -1.46
C GLU A 28 -15.23 3.43 -2.71
N VAL A 29 -14.58 3.44 -3.88
CA VAL A 29 -15.20 3.12 -5.16
C VAL A 29 -15.02 1.64 -5.47
N ASN A 30 -16.07 0.98 -5.97
CA ASN A 30 -15.95 -0.37 -6.52
C ASN A 30 -15.09 -0.32 -7.80
N GLY A 31 -13.86 -0.81 -7.71
CA GLY A 31 -12.91 -0.87 -8.82
C GLY A 31 -11.85 -1.94 -8.62
N ASP A 32 -10.85 -1.96 -9.51
CA ASP A 32 -9.81 -2.99 -9.52
C ASP A 32 -8.81 -2.89 -8.35
N ALA A 33 -8.77 -1.74 -7.67
CA ALA A 33 -7.97 -1.54 -6.48
C ALA A 33 -8.82 -1.79 -5.23
N THR A 34 -8.43 -2.77 -4.41
CA THR A 34 -9.01 -3.01 -3.09
C THR A 34 -7.92 -2.94 -2.03
N TRP A 35 -8.32 -2.70 -0.78
CA TRP A 35 -7.41 -2.70 0.34
C TRP A 35 -7.96 -3.51 1.49
N GLN A 36 -7.05 -4.11 2.26
CA GLN A 36 -7.42 -4.87 3.44
C GLN A 36 -6.38 -4.66 4.54
N ARG A 37 -6.87 -4.45 5.77
CA ARG A 37 -6.05 -4.54 6.96
C ARG A 37 -5.94 -6.00 7.38
N VAL A 38 -4.71 -6.53 7.40
CA VAL A 38 -4.43 -7.91 7.81
C VAL A 38 -3.67 -7.91 9.14
N ILE A 39 -4.08 -8.76 10.08
CA ILE A 39 -3.37 -9.00 11.33
C ILE A 39 -2.52 -10.25 11.18
N VAL A 40 -1.22 -10.11 11.36
CA VAL A 40 -0.27 -11.24 11.29
C VAL A 40 -0.16 -11.89 12.66
N THR A 41 -0.64 -13.13 12.77
CA THR A 41 -0.55 -13.93 14.01
C THR A 41 0.46 -15.08 13.92
N ASN A 42 0.86 -15.47 12.71
CA ASN A 42 1.84 -16.53 12.50
C ASN A 42 3.25 -16.05 12.84
N LYS A 43 3.79 -16.50 13.98
CA LYS A 43 5.13 -16.11 14.44
C LYS A 43 6.27 -16.54 13.50
N LYS A 44 6.07 -17.57 12.65
CA LYS A 44 7.11 -18.07 11.75
C LYS A 44 7.51 -17.08 10.65
N ILE A 45 6.65 -16.10 10.35
CA ILE A 45 6.94 -15.09 9.33
C ILE A 45 7.63 -13.84 9.90
N LEU A 46 7.78 -13.76 11.22
CA LEU A 46 8.51 -12.66 11.86
C LEU A 46 9.99 -12.73 11.46
N GLY A 47 10.55 -11.57 11.13
CA GLY A 47 11.94 -11.45 10.66
C GLY A 47 12.11 -11.63 9.15
N GLN A 48 11.09 -12.12 8.44
CA GLN A 48 11.14 -12.21 6.97
C GLN A 48 10.88 -10.83 6.33
N THR A 49 11.58 -10.56 5.24
CA THR A 49 11.34 -9.41 4.37
C THR A 49 10.10 -9.63 3.50
N PHE A 50 9.51 -8.55 2.99
CA PHE A 50 8.38 -8.67 2.04
C PHE A 50 8.76 -9.43 0.75
N GLY A 51 10.02 -9.35 0.34
CA GLY A 51 10.54 -10.12 -0.80
C GLY A 51 10.52 -11.62 -0.55
N GLU A 52 10.96 -12.08 0.63
CA GLU A 52 10.93 -13.49 1.01
C GLU A 52 9.50 -14.05 1.13
N LEU A 53 8.56 -13.22 1.59
CA LEU A 53 7.14 -13.57 1.63
C LEU A 53 6.51 -13.70 0.23
N GLY A 54 7.09 -13.03 -0.77
CA GLY A 54 6.66 -13.09 -2.16
C GLY A 54 5.26 -12.55 -2.39
N LEU A 55 4.84 -11.53 -1.62
CA LEU A 55 3.43 -11.08 -1.59
C LEU A 55 2.93 -10.57 -2.94
N HIS A 56 3.74 -9.79 -3.66
CA HIS A 56 3.39 -9.30 -4.97
C HIS A 56 3.31 -10.45 -6.00
N GLN A 57 4.33 -11.32 -6.05
CA GLN A 57 4.35 -12.44 -7.00
C GLN A 57 3.24 -13.48 -6.76
N ARG A 58 2.88 -13.73 -5.50
CA ARG A 58 1.93 -14.79 -5.12
C ARG A 58 0.48 -14.33 -5.07
N TYR A 59 0.25 -13.05 -4.76
CA TYR A 59 -1.09 -12.52 -4.48
C TYR A 59 -1.40 -11.20 -5.18
N ASP A 60 -0.50 -10.69 -6.02
CA ASP A 60 -0.60 -9.36 -6.65
C ASP A 60 -0.86 -8.23 -5.64
N MET A 61 -0.30 -8.38 -4.43
CA MET A 61 -0.50 -7.42 -3.34
C MET A 61 0.72 -6.53 -3.14
N ASN A 62 0.44 -5.22 -2.98
CA ASN A 62 1.42 -4.23 -2.58
C ASN A 62 1.20 -3.84 -1.11
N VAL A 63 2.25 -3.94 -0.28
CA VAL A 63 2.18 -3.51 1.12
C VAL A 63 2.52 -2.03 1.22
N THR A 64 1.51 -1.20 1.51
CA THR A 64 1.64 0.26 1.56
C THR A 64 1.91 0.80 2.96
N ARG A 65 1.56 0.04 4.00
CA ARG A 65 1.75 0.44 5.41
C ARG A 65 1.98 -0.80 6.28
N LEU A 66 2.94 -0.68 7.21
CA LEU A 66 3.19 -1.67 8.25
C LEU A 66 3.06 -1.01 9.61
N VAL A 67 2.21 -1.58 10.48
CA VAL A 67 2.10 -1.15 11.88
C VAL A 67 2.70 -2.26 12.75
N ARG A 68 3.67 -1.91 13.60
CA ARG A 68 4.27 -2.81 14.59
C ARG A 68 3.87 -2.31 15.97
N ALA A 69 3.08 -3.09 16.70
CA ALA A 69 2.72 -2.74 18.07
C ALA A 69 3.98 -2.70 18.95
N GLY A 70 4.31 -1.55 19.53
CA GLY A 70 5.46 -1.36 20.42
C GLY A 70 6.59 -0.47 19.89
N VAL A 71 6.43 0.17 18.72
CA VAL A 71 7.33 1.21 18.18
C VAL A 71 6.51 2.45 17.85
#